data_AF-B3C6P3-F1
#
_entry.id   AF-B3C6P3-F1
#
_cell.length_a   1.000
_cell.length_b   1.000
_cell.length_c   1.000
_cell.angle_alpha   90.00
_cell.angle_beta   90.00
_cell.angle_gamma   90.00
#
_symmetry.space_group_name_H-M   'P 1'
#
loop_
_entity.id
_entity.type
_entity.pdbx_description
1 polymer ?
#
loop_
_entity_poly.entity_id
_entity_poly.type
_entity_poly.pdbx_seq_one_letter_code
_entity_poly.pdbx_strand_id
1 'polypeptide(L)'
;MPKDNNYLYKDLFSYKGLKKPDVIQKLVRALALQLGSEVSYNELSNLLGIDKETVENYICLLEKCFVVFRLDSFSRNLRNEIKKGKKIYFYDNGIRNAVISNFAPLELRTDAGALEFKWNAKAKSKQLKVFMESYLNSVYEIITPENFWSFVR
;
A
#
# COMPACT_ATOMS: atom_id res chain seq x y z
N MET A 1 -26.60 5.67 10.91
CA MET A 1 -26.15 5.65 12.32
C MET A 1 -24.68 6.03 12.35
N PRO A 2 -24.25 7.14 12.98
CA PRO A 2 -22.84 7.33 13.29
C PRO A 2 -22.62 6.85 14.72
N LYS A 3 -21.97 5.70 14.89
CA LYS A 3 -21.22 5.40 16.10
C LYS A 3 -19.77 5.40 15.66
N ASP A 4 -19.03 6.41 16.10
CA ASP A 4 -17.61 6.57 15.84
C ASP A 4 -16.89 5.33 16.39
N ASN A 5 -16.58 4.40 15.49
CA ASN A 5 -15.85 3.17 15.77
C ASN A 5 -14.35 3.51 15.91
N ASN A 6 -14.02 4.22 16.99
CA ASN A 6 -12.68 4.75 17.26
C ASN A 6 -11.74 3.69 17.89
N TYR A 7 -11.94 2.40 17.59
CA TYR A 7 -11.11 1.32 18.12
C TYR A 7 -9.71 1.33 17.52
N LEU A 8 -9.59 1.69 16.24
CA LEU A 8 -8.33 1.73 15.51
C LEU A 8 -7.30 2.69 16.13
N TYR A 9 -7.81 3.75 16.75
CA TYR A 9 -6.99 4.82 17.26
C TYR A 9 -6.72 4.70 18.76
N LYS A 10 -7.37 3.78 19.47
CA LYS A 10 -7.19 3.61 20.92
C LYS A 10 -5.75 3.25 21.30
N ASP A 11 -5.11 2.40 20.50
CA ASP A 11 -3.71 2.02 20.68
C ASP A 11 -2.75 3.12 20.20
N LEU A 12 -3.12 3.87 19.14
CA LEU A 12 -2.37 5.04 18.70
C LEU A 12 -2.37 6.16 19.76
N PHE A 13 -3.53 6.47 20.35
CA PHE A 13 -3.70 7.54 21.34
C PHE A 13 -3.04 7.26 22.69
N SER A 14 -2.71 5.99 22.95
CA SER A 14 -1.91 5.60 24.12
C SER A 14 -0.43 5.96 23.97
N TYR A 15 0.02 6.30 22.76
CA TYR A 15 1.38 6.76 22.49
C TYR A 15 1.57 8.22 22.93
N LYS A 16 2.47 8.45 23.89
CA LYS A 16 2.73 9.72 24.62
C LYS A 16 3.09 10.98 23.79
N GLY A 17 2.92 10.98 22.47
CA GLY A 17 3.28 12.08 21.56
C GLY A 17 2.16 12.64 20.67
N LEU A 18 0.94 12.09 20.72
CA LEU A 18 -0.13 12.51 19.82
C LEU A 18 -0.83 13.78 20.30
N LYS A 19 -0.36 14.93 19.79
CA LYS A 19 -0.88 16.25 20.14
C LYS A 19 -2.24 16.59 19.50
N LYS A 20 -2.63 15.94 18.38
CA LYS A 20 -3.85 16.27 17.62
C LYS A 20 -4.49 15.04 16.94
N PRO A 21 -5.49 14.39 17.57
CA PRO A 21 -6.18 13.22 17.03
C PRO A 21 -6.80 13.44 15.65
N ASP A 22 -7.37 14.62 15.42
CA ASP A 22 -8.08 14.97 14.19
C ASP A 22 -7.15 14.98 12.97
N VAL A 23 -5.88 15.36 13.17
CA VAL A 23 -4.90 15.41 12.09
C VAL A 23 -4.55 14.00 11.61
N ILE A 24 -4.46 13.03 12.53
CA ILE A 24 -4.20 11.64 12.17
C ILE A 24 -5.39 11.05 11.42
N GLN A 25 -6.62 11.30 11.87
CA GLN A 25 -7.79 10.82 11.14
C GLN A 25 -7.83 11.37 9.72
N LYS A 26 -7.51 12.66 9.54
CA LYS A 26 -7.40 13.28 8.21
C LYS A 26 -6.27 12.68 7.38
N LEU A 27 -5.11 12.41 7.98
CA LEU A 27 -3.97 11.76 7.33
C LEU A 27 -4.34 10.35 6.85
N VAL A 28 -4.89 9.51 7.74
CA VAL A 28 -5.30 8.14 7.41
C VAL A 28 -6.36 8.15 6.31
N ARG A 29 -7.31 9.10 6.35
CA ARG A 29 -8.31 9.28 5.29
C ARG A 29 -7.69 9.71 3.96
N ALA A 30 -6.73 10.64 3.95
CA ALA A 30 -6.02 11.04 2.75
C ALA A 30 -5.25 9.86 2.13
N LEU A 31 -4.54 9.09 2.95
CA LEU A 31 -3.82 7.88 2.52
C LEU A 31 -4.78 6.83 1.95
N ALA A 32 -5.95 6.64 2.56
CA ALA A 32 -6.96 5.70 2.08
C ALA A 32 -7.52 6.08 0.70
N LEU A 33 -7.68 7.38 0.43
CA LEU A 33 -8.13 7.89 -0.86
C LEU A 33 -7.06 7.79 -1.95
N GLN A 34 -5.77 7.91 -1.59
CA GLN A 34 -4.64 7.87 -2.52
C GLN A 34 -4.02 6.47 -2.68
N LEU A 35 -4.80 5.42 -2.43
CA LEU A 35 -4.30 4.05 -2.50
C LEU A 35 -3.76 3.73 -3.91
N GLY A 36 -2.54 3.18 -3.98
CA GLY A 36 -1.89 2.79 -5.24
C GLY A 36 -1.13 3.89 -5.98
N SER A 37 -1.25 5.15 -5.52
CA SER A 37 -0.50 6.29 -6.03
C SER A 37 0.74 6.59 -5.17
N GLU A 38 1.71 7.30 -5.76
CA GLU A 38 2.87 7.80 -5.00
C GLU A 38 2.42 8.87 -4.00
N VAL A 39 2.99 8.81 -2.79
CA VAL A 39 2.68 9.74 -1.72
C VAL A 39 3.78 10.79 -1.59
N SER A 40 3.39 12.07 -1.67
CA SER A 40 4.28 13.21 -1.42
C SER A 40 4.05 13.74 -0.01
N TYR A 41 5.08 13.69 0.84
CA TYR A 41 4.98 14.26 2.19
C TYR A 41 4.80 15.78 2.17
N ASN A 42 5.26 16.47 1.13
CA ASN A 42 5.04 17.91 0.96
C ASN A 42 3.56 18.21 0.66
N GLU A 43 2.92 17.38 -0.17
CA GLU A 43 1.49 17.50 -0.48
C GLU A 43 0.64 17.25 0.77
N LEU A 44 0.94 16.19 1.51
CA LEU A 44 0.26 15.86 2.77
C LEU A 44 0.47 16.95 3.83
N SER A 45 1.67 17.50 3.94
CA SER A 45 1.97 18.62 4.83
C SER A 45 1.07 19.83 4.55
N ASN A 46 0.95 20.21 3.27
CA ASN A 46 0.11 21.33 2.85
C ASN A 46 -1.39 21.04 3.07
N LEU A 47 -1.85 19.82 2.75
CA LEU A 47 -3.24 19.42 2.93
C LEU A 47 -3.67 19.41 4.40
N LEU A 48 -2.77 18.98 5.30
CA LEU A 48 -3.06 18.80 6.72
C LEU A 48 -2.70 20.03 7.56
N GLY A 49 -1.95 20.99 7.01
CA GLY A 49 -1.48 22.18 7.73
C GLY A 49 -0.50 21.86 8.85
N ILE A 50 0.31 20.81 8.68
CA ILE A 50 1.35 20.40 9.62
C ILE A 50 2.71 20.32 8.91
N ASP A 51 3.80 20.35 9.65
CA ASP A 51 5.13 20.23 9.07
C ASP A 51 5.37 18.82 8.51
N LYS A 52 6.24 18.76 7.49
CA LYS A 52 6.61 17.51 6.80
C LYS A 52 7.18 16.45 7.75
N GLU A 53 7.96 16.86 8.74
CA GLU A 53 8.57 15.94 9.71
C GLU A 53 7.49 15.28 10.59
N THR A 54 6.47 16.02 11.01
CA THR A 54 5.31 15.48 11.73
C THR A 54 4.50 14.52 10.85
N VAL A 55 4.31 14.81 9.56
CA VAL A 55 3.66 13.87 8.63
C VAL A 55 4.43 12.55 8.57
N GLU A 56 5.75 12.62 8.40
CA GLU A 56 6.61 11.44 8.33
C GLU A 56 6.60 10.64 9.64
N ASN A 57 6.64 11.33 10.79
CA ASN A 57 6.53 10.71 12.10
C ASN A 57 5.19 10.00 12.31
N TYR A 58 4.08 10.58 11.85
CA TYR A 58 2.76 9.95 11.94
C TYR A 58 2.64 8.74 11.02
N ILE A 59 3.19 8.79 9.80
CA ILE A 59 3.23 7.63 8.91
C ILE A 59 4.08 6.51 9.53
N CYS A 60 5.24 6.85 10.10
CA CYS A 60 6.10 5.90 10.82
C CYS A 60 5.37 5.26 12.02
N LEU A 61 4.57 6.03 12.76
CA LEU A 61 3.74 5.51 13.85
C LEU A 61 2.67 4.54 13.33
N LEU A 62 1.94 4.92 12.28
CA LEU A 62 0.92 4.05 11.66
C LEU A 62 1.54 2.74 11.14
N GLU A 63 2.78 2.79 10.66
CA GLU A 63 3.53 1.61 10.21
C GLU A 63 3.91 0.70 11.38
N LYS A 64 4.40 1.28 12.50
CA LYS A 64 4.68 0.51 13.73
C LYS A 64 3.43 -0.10 14.36
N CYS A 65 2.28 0.52 14.16
CA CYS A 65 0.99 0.00 14.60
C CYS A 65 0.37 -1.02 13.62
N PHE A 66 1.07 -1.43 12.57
CA PHE A 66 0.57 -2.34 11.54
C PHE A 66 -0.72 -1.87 10.85
N VAL A 67 -0.93 -0.55 10.74
CA VAL A 67 -2.07 0.03 10.02
C VAL A 67 -1.74 0.17 8.53
N VAL A 68 -0.54 0.68 8.24
CA VAL A 68 -0.05 0.89 6.87
C VAL A 68 1.36 0.35 6.70
N PHE A 69 1.78 0.11 5.47
CA PHE A 69 3.17 -0.17 5.14
C PHE A 69 3.61 0.65 3.93
N ARG A 70 4.91 0.95 3.87
CA ARG A 70 5.51 1.67 2.74
C ARG A 70 6.07 0.68 1.73
N LEU A 71 5.76 0.92 0.46
CA LEU A 71 6.35 0.22 -0.67
C LEU A 71 7.32 1.15 -1.38
N ASP A 72 8.59 0.78 -1.34
CA ASP A 72 9.66 1.49 -2.03
C ASP A 72 9.61 1.25 -3.54
N SER A 73 10.07 2.27 -4.28
CA SER A 73 10.08 2.24 -5.73
C SER A 73 11.23 1.37 -6.25
N PHE A 74 10.92 0.18 -6.76
CA PHE A 74 11.92 -0.69 -7.35
C PHE A 74 12.71 0.01 -8.48
N SER A 75 14.03 0.04 -8.35
CA SER A 75 14.95 0.61 -9.33
C SER A 75 16.24 -0.21 -9.36
N ARG A 76 16.78 -0.47 -10.56
CA ARG A 76 18.10 -1.10 -10.71
C ARG A 76 19.24 -0.25 -10.14
N ASN A 77 18.98 1.04 -9.92
CA ASN A 77 19.91 1.97 -9.28
C ASN A 77 19.34 2.40 -7.93
N LEU A 78 19.97 1.94 -6.85
CA LEU A 78 19.61 2.23 -5.45
C LEU A 78 19.59 3.73 -5.16
N ARG A 79 20.47 4.52 -5.79
CA ARG A 79 20.48 5.99 -5.62
C ARG A 79 19.22 6.64 -6.20
N ASN A 80 18.67 6.07 -7.27
CA ASN A 80 17.42 6.54 -7.87
C ASN A 80 16.19 5.99 -7.14
N GLU A 81 16.29 4.84 -6.47
CA GLU A 81 15.25 4.30 -5.58
C GLU A 81 14.96 5.25 -4.42
N ILE A 82 16.02 5.77 -3.78
CA ILE A 82 15.90 6.76 -2.69
C ILE A 82 15.18 8.05 -3.15
N LYS A 83 15.34 8.44 -4.42
CA LYS A 83 14.75 9.66 -4.98
C LYS A 83 13.30 9.48 -5.44
N LYS A 84 12.87 8.25 -5.72
CA LYS A 84 11.52 7.98 -6.22
C LYS A 84 10.50 8.04 -5.09
N GLY A 85 9.26 8.38 -5.44
CA GLY A 85 8.16 8.40 -4.50
C GLY A 85 7.91 7.03 -3.87
N LYS A 86 7.45 7.03 -2.62
CA LYS A 86 7.00 5.82 -1.92
C LYS A 86 5.50 5.69 -2.12
N LYS A 87 5.01 4.45 -2.28
CA LYS A 87 3.58 4.16 -2.19
C LYS A 87 3.25 3.71 -0.78
N ILE A 88 2.05 4.02 -0.31
CA ILE A 88 1.58 3.61 1.02
C ILE A 88 0.34 2.76 0.85
N TYR A 89 0.34 1.59 1.48
CA TYR A 89 -0.73 0.61 1.44
C TYR A 89 -1.21 0.29 2.84
N PHE A 90 -2.45 -0.16 2.96
CA PHE A 90 -3.02 -0.62 4.22
C PHE A 90 -2.76 -2.13 4.36
N TYR A 91 -2.47 -2.57 5.59
CA TYR A 91 -2.37 -4.01 5.87
C TYR A 91 -3.73 -4.70 5.71
N ASP A 92 -4.81 -4.01 6.09
CA ASP A 92 -6.18 -4.52 5.97
C ASP A 92 -7.03 -3.56 5.12
N ASN A 93 -7.54 -4.08 4.00
CA ASN A 93 -8.44 -3.36 3.10
C ASN A 93 -9.80 -3.06 3.76
N GLY A 94 -10.24 -3.85 4.74
CA GLY A 94 -11.42 -3.61 5.57
C GLY A 94 -11.26 -2.35 6.42
N ILE A 95 -10.10 -2.17 7.07
CA ILE A 95 -9.76 -0.93 7.79
C ILE A 95 -9.82 0.27 6.84
N ARG A 96 -9.16 0.15 5.69
CA ARG A 96 -9.15 1.20 4.67
C ARG A 96 -10.57 1.56 4.22
N ASN A 97 -11.39 0.55 3.91
CA ASN A 97 -12.76 0.73 3.45
C ASN A 97 -13.64 1.36 4.53
N ALA A 98 -13.44 1.00 5.80
CA ALA A 98 -14.12 1.63 6.94
C ALA A 98 -13.77 3.12 7.05
N VAL A 99 -12.49 3.48 6.90
CA VAL A 99 -12.03 4.88 6.95
C VAL A 99 -12.70 5.75 5.88
N ILE A 100 -12.89 5.23 4.66
CA ILE A 100 -13.55 5.99 3.57
C ILE A 100 -15.04 5.68 3.41
N SER A 101 -15.61 4.84 4.29
CA SER A 101 -17.00 4.37 4.22
C SER A 101 -17.39 3.79 2.85
N ASN A 102 -16.47 3.09 2.19
CA ASN A 102 -16.69 2.49 0.87
C ASN A 102 -16.67 0.96 0.96
N PHE A 103 -17.86 0.38 1.09
CA PHE A 103 -18.11 -1.06 1.11
C PHE A 103 -18.83 -1.54 -0.16
N ALA A 104 -18.76 -0.76 -1.25
CA ALA A 104 -19.33 -1.18 -2.51
C ALA A 104 -18.66 -2.48 -3.01
N PRO A 105 -19.39 -3.32 -3.76
CA PRO A 105 -18.81 -4.45 -4.48
C PRO A 105 -17.63 -4.02 -5.35
N LEU A 106 -16.61 -4.89 -5.47
CA LEU A 106 -15.34 -4.56 -6.14
C LEU A 106 -15.54 -4.16 -7.60
N GLU A 107 -16.54 -4.72 -8.27
CA GLU A 107 -16.87 -4.50 -9.67
C GLU A 107 -17.31 -3.05 -9.95
N LEU A 108 -17.86 -2.37 -8.94
CA LEU A 108 -18.36 -0.99 -9.05
C LEU A 108 -17.33 0.05 -8.59
N ARG A 109 -16.13 -0.40 -8.20
CA ARG A 109 -15.13 0.42 -7.54
C ARG A 109 -14.02 0.86 -8.49
N THR A 110 -13.66 2.14 -8.43
CA THR A 110 -12.61 2.74 -9.27
C THR A 110 -11.19 2.40 -8.79
N ASP A 111 -11.05 1.93 -7.56
CA ASP A 111 -9.79 1.61 -6.90
C ASP A 111 -9.43 0.12 -6.95
N ALA A 112 -10.21 -0.71 -7.66
CA ALA A 112 -9.94 -2.15 -7.79
C ALA A 112 -8.52 -2.44 -8.29
N GLY A 113 -8.02 -1.67 -9.26
CA GLY A 113 -6.65 -1.82 -9.78
C GLY A 113 -5.53 -1.42 -8.81
N ALA A 114 -5.85 -0.74 -7.71
CA ALA A 114 -4.90 -0.43 -6.64
C ALA A 114 -4.91 -1.49 -5.53
N LEU A 115 -5.99 -2.28 -5.43
CA LEU A 115 -6.18 -3.33 -4.42
C LEU A 115 -5.62 -4.68 -4.88
N GLU A 116 -5.53 -4.90 -6.20
CA GLU A 116 -5.14 -6.17 -6.79
C GLU A 116 -3.85 -6.07 -7.61
N PHE A 117 -3.06 -7.14 -7.58
CA PHE A 117 -2.00 -7.34 -8.56
C PHE A 117 -2.62 -7.60 -9.93
N LYS A 118 -2.62 -6.59 -10.80
CA LYS A 118 -3.01 -6.79 -12.20
C LYS A 118 -1.98 -7.65 -12.92
N TRP A 119 -2.35 -8.90 -13.19
CA TRP A 119 -1.65 -9.76 -14.14
C TRP A 119 -1.75 -9.12 -15.53
N ASN A 120 -0.65 -8.61 -16.05
CA ASN A 120 -0.63 -8.18 -17.44
C ASN A 120 -0.32 -9.40 -18.32
N ALA A 121 -1.35 -10.01 -18.92
CA ALA A 121 -1.19 -11.15 -19.82
C ALA A 121 -0.29 -10.85 -21.04
N LYS A 122 -0.10 -9.56 -21.38
CA LYS A 122 0.79 -9.11 -22.46
C LYS A 122 2.20 -8.76 -21.97
N ALA A 123 2.49 -8.89 -20.67
CA ALA A 123 3.83 -8.66 -20.15
C ALA A 123 4.77 -9.75 -20.69
N LYS A 124 5.82 -9.31 -21.37
CA LYS A 124 6.88 -10.21 -21.86
C LYS A 124 7.72 -10.67 -20.67
N SER A 125 7.49 -11.90 -20.20
CA SER A 125 8.43 -12.58 -19.31
C SER A 125 9.60 -13.14 -20.13
N LYS A 126 10.80 -13.10 -19.56
CA LYS A 126 12.01 -13.66 -20.19
C LYS A 126 12.55 -14.75 -19.28
N GLN A 127 12.73 -15.93 -19.85
CA GLN A 127 13.36 -17.04 -19.16
C GLN A 127 14.85 -16.74 -18.92
N LEU A 128 15.32 -17.00 -17.70
CA LEU A 128 16.71 -16.78 -17.31
C LEU A 128 17.58 -17.95 -17.81
N LYS A 129 18.46 -17.69 -18.78
CA LYS A 129 19.35 -18.73 -19.37
C LYS A 129 20.24 -19.41 -18.33
N VAL A 130 20.81 -18.63 -17.42
CA VAL A 130 21.67 -19.13 -16.32
C VAL A 130 20.96 -20.16 -15.45
N PHE A 131 19.65 -19.99 -15.22
CA PHE A 131 18.86 -20.91 -14.40
C PHE A 131 18.69 -22.27 -15.10
N MET A 132 18.39 -22.27 -16.40
CA MET A 132 18.27 -23.49 -17.21
C MET A 132 19.60 -24.27 -17.29
N GLU A 133 20.70 -23.55 -17.45
CA GLU A 133 22.05 -24.12 -17.52
C GLU A 133 22.47 -24.76 -16.17
N SER A 134 22.06 -24.16 -15.05
CA SER A 134 22.39 -24.65 -13.70
C SER A 134 21.54 -25.86 -13.27
N TYR A 135 20.31 -25.98 -13.79
CA TYR A 135 19.35 -27.01 -13.41
C TYR A 135 18.80 -27.71 -14.66
N LEU A 136 19.60 -28.65 -15.19
CA LEU A 136 19.36 -29.34 -16.48
C LEU A 136 18.01 -30.09 -16.61
N ASN A 137 17.26 -30.28 -15.53
CA ASN A 137 15.93 -30.92 -15.54
C ASN A 137 14.82 -30.04 -14.94
N SER A 138 15.06 -28.73 -14.78
CA SER A 138 14.05 -27.82 -14.26
C SER A 138 12.99 -27.49 -15.30
N VAL A 139 11.71 -27.52 -14.89
CA VAL A 139 10.59 -27.05 -15.73
C VAL A 139 10.39 -25.57 -15.49
N TYR A 140 10.30 -24.79 -16.56
CA TYR A 140 9.94 -23.38 -16.51
C TYR A 140 8.54 -23.21 -17.10
N GLU A 141 7.60 -22.79 -16.28
CA GLU A 141 6.26 -22.43 -16.71
C GLU A 141 5.97 -20.98 -16.34
N ILE A 142 5.40 -20.24 -17.28
CA ILE A 142 4.88 -18.91 -17.01
C ILE A 142 3.49 -19.10 -16.46
N ILE A 143 3.31 -18.75 -15.19
CA ILE A 143 1.97 -18.70 -14.61
C ILE A 143 1.21 -17.55 -15.29
N THR A 144 -0.09 -17.71 -15.47
CA THR A 144 -1.05 -16.75 -16.01
C THR A 144 -2.37 -16.93 -15.24
N PRO A 145 -3.33 -16.00 -15.34
CA PRO A 145 -4.63 -16.16 -14.68
C PRO A 145 -5.35 -17.46 -15.10
N GLU A 146 -5.09 -17.95 -16.30
CA GLU A 146 -5.71 -19.16 -16.86
C GLU A 146 -5.14 -20.47 -16.28
N ASN A 147 -3.82 -20.54 -15.96
CA ASN A 147 -3.18 -21.74 -15.39
C ASN A 147 -2.85 -21.61 -13.88
N PHE A 148 -3.16 -20.48 -13.25
CA PHE A 148 -2.89 -20.26 -11.82
C PHE A 148 -3.48 -21.37 -10.94
N TRP A 149 -4.73 -21.75 -11.18
CA TRP A 149 -5.41 -22.77 -10.39
C TRP A 149 -4.88 -24.18 -10.59
N SER A 150 -4.25 -24.50 -11.73
CA SER A 150 -3.58 -25.78 -11.93
C SER A 150 -2.21 -25.82 -11.27
N PHE A 151 -1.53 -24.68 -11.13
CA PHE A 151 -0.24 -24.58 -10.47
C PHE A 151 -0.33 -24.70 -8.94
N VAL A 152 -1.38 -24.13 -8.34
CA VAL A 152 -1.55 -24.11 -6.87
C VAL A 152 -2.09 -25.44 -6.31
N ARG A 153 -2.66 -26.30 -7.16
CA ARG A 153 -3.26 -27.59 -6.76
C ARG A 153 -2.29 -28.75 -6.79
#